data_AF-A0A1I6QFD4-F1
#
_entry.id   AF-A0A1I6QFD4-F1
#
_cell.length_a   1.000
_cell.length_b   1.000
_cell.length_c   1.000
_cell.angle_alpha   90.00
_cell.angle_beta   90.00
_cell.angle_gamma   90.00
#
_symmetry.space_group_name_H-M   'P 1'
#
loop_
_entity.id
_entity.type
_entity.pdbx_description
1 polymer ?
#
loop_
_entity_poly.entity_id
_entity_poly.type
_entity_poly.pdbx_seq_one_letter_code
_entity_poly.pdbx_strand_id
1 'polypeptide(L)'
;MTRNSLVLLATLGSAALLLGAFGFQHIGGLAPCKMCLWQRWPHAAAILLGGAVLLGAPRALTWLGALAVTVTGAIGVYHAGVEWKWWPGPSSCTGGGMDLGALSGSDLLSTTAPSGLVMCDEIVWQFLGLSMAGWNAVISVVLLAIWVAAARARA
;
A
#
# COMPACT_ATOMS: atom_id res chain seq x y z
N MET A 1 23.85 9.72 11.30
CA MET A 1 23.18 10.24 10.08
C MET A 1 22.50 11.55 10.42
N THR A 2 22.51 12.53 9.51
CA THR A 2 21.76 13.79 9.73
C THR A 2 20.25 13.55 9.54
N ARG A 3 19.42 14.44 10.09
CA ARG A 3 17.96 14.41 9.87
C ARG A 3 17.62 14.31 8.38
N ASN A 4 18.24 15.14 7.55
CA ASN A 4 17.94 15.19 6.12
C ASN A 4 18.32 13.88 5.41
N SER A 5 19.42 13.25 5.79
CA SER A 5 19.77 11.92 5.25
C SER A 5 18.73 10.85 5.61
N LEU A 6 18.18 10.89 6.83
CA LEU A 6 17.13 9.95 7.26
C LEU A 6 15.80 10.21 6.53
N VAL A 7 15.39 11.47 6.41
CA VAL A 7 14.21 11.87 5.64
C VAL A 7 14.35 11.43 4.19
N LEU A 8 15.51 11.67 3.56
CA LEU A 8 15.79 11.25 2.20
C LEU A 8 15.69 9.73 2.05
N LEU A 9 16.29 8.96 2.97
CA LEU A 9 16.23 7.50 2.93
C LEU A 9 14.79 6.99 3.04
N ALA A 10 13.99 7.52 3.98
CA ALA A 10 12.60 7.11 4.14
C ALA A 10 11.73 7.50 2.93
N THR A 11 12.00 8.67 2.35
CA THR A 11 11.35 9.18 1.14
C THR A 11 11.63 8.27 -0.06
N LEU A 12 12.91 7.94 -0.28
CA LEU A 12 13.34 7.04 -1.35
C LEU A 12 12.77 5.62 -1.16
N GLY A 13 12.66 5.14 0.07
CA GLY A 13 12.00 3.87 0.35
C GLY A 13 10.53 3.83 -0.05
N SER A 14 9.76 4.88 0.27
CA SER A 14 8.36 4.99 -0.20
C SER A 14 8.27 5.14 -1.71
N ALA A 15 9.18 5.89 -2.34
CA ALA A 15 9.24 6.00 -3.79
C ALA A 15 9.58 4.66 -4.46
N ALA A 16 10.51 3.88 -3.90
CA ALA A 16 10.87 2.57 -4.41
C ALA A 16 9.69 1.59 -4.33
N LEU A 17 8.95 1.57 -3.23
CA LEU A 17 7.73 0.75 -3.10
C LEU A 17 6.66 1.15 -4.13
N LEU A 18 6.41 2.46 -4.28
CA LEU A 18 5.40 2.96 -5.21
C LEU A 18 5.79 2.67 -6.67
N LEU A 19 7.05 2.90 -7.04
CA LEU A 19 7.58 2.54 -8.35
C LEU A 19 7.55 1.03 -8.58
N GLY A 20 7.89 0.23 -7.57
CA GLY A 20 7.75 -1.22 -7.62
C GLY A 20 6.31 -1.65 -7.92
N ALA A 21 5.32 -1.06 -7.24
CA ALA A 21 3.91 -1.32 -7.49
C ALA A 21 3.46 -0.95 -8.92
N PHE A 22 3.96 0.16 -9.47
CA PHE A 22 3.74 0.52 -10.87
C PHE A 22 4.46 -0.43 -11.84
N GLY A 23 5.66 -0.88 -11.50
CA GLY A 23 6.40 -1.89 -12.25
C GLY A 23 5.65 -3.21 -12.33
N PHE A 24 5.15 -3.72 -11.21
CA PHE A 24 4.31 -4.93 -11.21
C PHE A 24 3.03 -4.74 -12.03
N GLN A 25 2.42 -3.56 -12.00
CA GLN A 25 1.23 -3.26 -12.78
C GLN A 25 1.50 -3.21 -14.30
N HIS A 26 2.50 -2.45 -14.73
CA HIS A 26 2.70 -2.14 -16.15
C HIS A 26 3.69 -3.07 -16.85
N ILE A 27 4.64 -3.64 -16.13
CA ILE A 27 5.67 -4.56 -16.65
C ILE A 27 5.29 -6.00 -16.28
N GLY A 28 4.84 -6.22 -15.04
CA GLY A 28 4.45 -7.55 -14.55
C GLY A 28 3.04 -7.99 -14.98
N GLY A 29 2.23 -7.09 -15.55
CA GLY A 29 0.84 -7.39 -15.94
C GLY A 29 -0.12 -7.65 -14.77
N LEU A 30 0.29 -7.30 -13.53
CA LEU A 30 -0.48 -7.55 -12.33
C LEU A 30 -1.36 -6.34 -12.01
N ALA A 31 -2.59 -6.35 -12.51
CA ALA A 31 -3.56 -5.29 -12.25
C ALA A 31 -3.79 -5.13 -10.73
N PRO A 32 -3.83 -3.89 -10.20
CA PRO A 32 -4.00 -3.68 -8.77
C PRO A 32 -5.45 -3.90 -8.34
N CYS A 33 -5.64 -4.57 -7.21
CA CYS A 33 -6.92 -4.56 -6.51
C CYS A 33 -7.17 -3.20 -5.82
N LYS A 34 -8.38 -3.02 -5.30
CA LYS A 34 -8.78 -1.78 -4.61
C LYS A 34 -7.90 -1.48 -3.40
N MET A 35 -7.55 -2.49 -2.60
CA MET A 35 -6.71 -2.34 -1.42
C MET A 35 -5.25 -2.04 -1.78
N CYS A 36 -4.74 -2.55 -2.90
CA CYS A 36 -3.42 -2.14 -3.42
C CYS A 36 -3.39 -0.63 -3.71
N LEU A 37 -4.46 -0.08 -4.30
CA LEU A 37 -4.55 1.37 -4.56
C LEU A 37 -4.60 2.17 -3.26
N TRP A 38 -5.26 1.67 -2.21
CA TRP A 38 -5.29 2.32 -0.91
C TRP A 38 -3.89 2.43 -0.27
N GLN A 39 -3.02 1.45 -0.48
CA GLN A 39 -1.63 1.49 0.03
C GLN A 39 -0.75 2.52 -0.72
N ARG A 40 -1.07 2.84 -1.99
CA ARG A 40 -0.28 3.77 -2.79
C ARG A 40 -0.40 5.22 -2.32
N TRP A 41 -1.60 5.67 -1.95
CA TRP A 41 -1.84 7.07 -1.59
C TRP A 41 -1.02 7.53 -0.37
N PRO A 42 -0.93 6.77 0.75
CA PRO A 42 -0.06 7.16 1.85
C PRO A 42 1.43 7.14 1.49
N HIS A 43 1.90 6.26 0.60
CA HIS A 43 3.28 6.36 0.09
C HIS A 43 3.49 7.64 -0.71
N ALA A 44 2.56 8.01 -1.59
CA ALA A 44 2.62 9.27 -2.32
C ALA A 44 2.66 10.47 -1.36
N ALA A 45 1.83 10.45 -0.31
CA ALA A 45 1.86 11.47 0.74
C ALA A 45 3.21 11.52 1.47
N ALA A 46 3.77 10.37 1.85
CA ALA A 46 5.10 10.30 2.48
C ALA A 46 6.20 10.87 1.60
N ILE A 47 6.13 10.65 0.28
CA ILE A 47 7.08 11.20 -0.70
C ILE A 47 6.99 12.73 -0.75
N LEU A 48 5.76 13.27 -0.87
CA LEU A 48 5.54 14.72 -0.91
C LEU A 48 5.99 15.41 0.39
N LEU A 49 5.67 14.81 1.55
CA LEU A 49 6.10 15.32 2.85
C LEU A 49 7.62 15.29 3.01
N GLY A 50 8.26 14.22 2.54
CA GLY A 50 9.72 14.10 2.49
C GLY A 50 10.36 15.18 1.65
N GLY A 51 9.86 15.39 0.42
CA GLY A 51 10.31 16.47 -0.45
C GLY A 51 10.17 17.85 0.20
N ALA A 52 9.01 18.13 0.81
CA ALA A 52 8.76 19.39 1.51
C ALA A 52 9.76 19.62 2.66
N VAL A 53 10.00 18.61 3.50
CA VAL A 53 10.98 18.72 4.61
C VAL A 53 12.40 18.94 4.09
N LEU A 54 12.80 18.27 3.00
CA LEU A 54 14.11 18.46 2.37
C LEU A 54 14.28 19.86 1.77
N LEU A 55 13.19 20.49 1.33
CA LEU A 55 13.15 21.87 0.83
C LEU A 55 13.05 22.93 1.96
N GLY A 56 13.11 22.53 3.23
CA GLY A 56 13.14 23.45 4.37
C GLY A 56 11.80 23.62 5.10
N ALA A 57 10.79 22.79 4.82
CA ALA A 57 9.54 22.82 5.58
C ALA A 57 9.75 22.47 7.08
N PRO A 58 8.82 22.87 7.96
CA PRO A 58 8.99 22.70 9.40
C PRO A 58 9.25 21.25 9.81
N ARG A 59 10.15 21.06 10.79
CA ARG A 59 10.50 19.73 11.32
C ARG A 59 9.29 18.92 11.80
N ALA A 60 8.19 19.56 12.17
CA ALA A 60 6.98 18.86 12.59
C ALA A 60 6.40 17.95 11.49
N LEU A 61 6.64 18.27 10.20
CA LEU A 61 6.13 17.47 9.08
C LEU A 61 6.78 16.09 8.99
N THR A 62 7.94 15.85 9.62
CA THR A 62 8.52 14.50 9.66
C THR A 62 7.62 13.51 10.41
N TRP A 63 6.83 13.98 11.38
CA TRP A 63 5.84 13.16 12.06
C TRP A 63 4.65 12.81 11.17
N LEU A 64 4.29 13.69 10.23
CA LEU A 64 3.28 13.37 9.23
C LEU A 64 3.79 12.34 8.23
N GLY A 65 5.08 12.36 7.89
CA GLY A 65 5.72 11.29 7.12
C GLY A 65 5.66 9.94 7.83
N ALA A 66 5.95 9.93 9.14
CA ALA A 66 5.80 8.76 10.01
C ALA A 66 4.35 8.24 10.03
N LEU A 67 3.37 9.15 10.14
CA LEU A 67 1.96 8.80 10.12
C LEU A 67 1.56 8.20 8.77
N ALA A 68 2.00 8.80 7.66
CA ALA A 68 1.69 8.31 6.32
C ALA A 68 2.18 6.87 6.10
N VAL A 69 3.44 6.55 6.47
CA VAL A 69 3.95 5.17 6.37
C VAL A 69 3.26 4.21 7.34
N THR A 70 2.86 4.69 8.52
CA THR A 70 2.05 3.90 9.46
C THR A 70 0.71 3.51 8.84
N VAL A 71 0.04 4.45 8.16
CA VAL A 71 -1.27 4.20 7.53
C VAL A 71 -1.15 3.17 6.40
N THR A 72 -0.20 3.32 5.47
CA THR A 72 0.01 2.28 4.41
C THR A 72 0.43 0.94 5.02
N GLY A 73 1.28 0.94 6.05
CA GLY A 73 1.65 -0.29 6.76
C GLY A 73 0.46 -0.99 7.41
N ALA A 74 -0.43 -0.24 8.08
CA ALA A 74 -1.64 -0.78 8.68
C ALA A 74 -2.62 -1.34 7.63
N ILE A 75 -2.79 -0.64 6.49
CA ILE A 75 -3.56 -1.15 5.35
C ILE A 75 -2.90 -2.42 4.79
N GLY A 76 -1.56 -2.47 4.74
CA GLY A 76 -0.79 -3.65 4.33
C GLY A 76 -1.04 -4.86 5.23
N VAL A 77 -0.99 -4.66 6.56
CA VAL A 77 -1.34 -5.72 7.54
C VAL A 77 -2.77 -6.19 7.31
N TYR A 78 -3.73 -5.26 7.24
CA TYR A 78 -5.13 -5.60 6.98
C TYR A 78 -5.28 -6.38 5.66
N HIS A 79 -4.65 -5.94 4.58
CA HIS A 79 -4.72 -6.63 3.28
C HIS A 79 -4.10 -8.02 3.32
N ALA A 80 -2.93 -8.18 3.93
CA ALA A 80 -2.28 -9.49 4.08
C ALA A 80 -3.12 -10.47 4.90
N GLY A 81 -3.79 -10.01 5.97
CA GLY A 81 -4.70 -10.89 6.71
C GLY A 81 -6.00 -11.18 5.98
N VAL A 82 -6.47 -10.31 5.07
CA VAL A 82 -7.57 -10.64 4.15
C VAL A 82 -7.13 -11.75 3.19
N GLU A 83 -5.94 -11.65 2.61
CA GLU A 83 -5.34 -12.66 1.74
C GLU A 83 -5.14 -14.00 2.47
N TRP A 84 -4.72 -13.98 3.74
CA TRP A 84 -4.59 -15.17 4.59
C TRP A 84 -5.90 -15.63 5.22
N LYS A 85 -7.03 -15.00 4.85
CA LYS A 85 -8.38 -15.31 5.34
C LYS A 85 -8.51 -15.25 6.88
N TRP A 86 -7.70 -14.43 7.54
CA TRP A 86 -7.81 -14.18 8.99
C TRP A 86 -9.02 -13.32 9.34
N TRP A 87 -9.45 -12.46 8.41
CA TRP A 87 -10.63 -11.61 8.55
C TRP A 87 -11.25 -11.32 7.18
N PRO A 88 -12.54 -10.93 7.14
CA PRO A 88 -13.19 -10.54 5.89
C PRO A 88 -12.58 -9.25 5.32
N GLY A 89 -12.47 -9.22 4.00
CA GLY A 89 -12.13 -8.00 3.28
C GLY A 89 -13.36 -7.14 2.95
N PRO A 90 -13.15 -6.04 2.22
CA PRO A 90 -14.24 -5.17 1.78
C PRO A 90 -15.14 -5.89 0.78
N SER A 91 -16.46 -5.89 0.99
CA SER A 91 -17.44 -6.47 0.05
C SER A 91 -17.29 -5.98 -1.39
N SER A 92 -16.76 -4.77 -1.59
CA SER A 92 -16.48 -4.21 -2.92
C SER A 92 -15.36 -4.91 -3.70
N CYS A 93 -14.57 -5.79 -3.07
CA CYS A 93 -13.50 -6.54 -3.73
C CYS A 93 -13.18 -7.90 -3.08
N THR A 94 -14.05 -8.41 -2.20
CA THR A 94 -13.96 -9.74 -1.61
C THR A 94 -15.33 -10.36 -1.54
N GLY A 95 -15.43 -11.66 -1.83
CA GLY A 95 -16.71 -12.37 -1.86
C GLY A 95 -16.71 -13.41 -2.97
N GLY A 96 -16.33 -14.64 -2.65
CA GLY A 96 -16.57 -15.78 -3.50
C GLY A 96 -18.06 -16.13 -3.50
N GLY A 97 -18.71 -16.08 -4.67
CA GLY A 97 -19.95 -16.79 -4.99
C GLY A 97 -21.26 -16.40 -4.30
N MET A 98 -21.25 -15.59 -3.24
CA MET A 98 -22.46 -15.31 -2.43
C MET A 98 -23.40 -14.22 -2.96
N ASP A 99 -23.15 -13.65 -4.14
CA ASP A 99 -24.12 -12.78 -4.84
C ASP A 99 -24.57 -13.36 -6.19
N LEU A 100 -24.07 -14.53 -6.61
CA LEU A 100 -24.54 -15.18 -7.85
C LEU A 100 -26.03 -15.58 -7.78
N GLY A 101 -26.58 -15.72 -6.57
CA GLY A 101 -28.02 -15.98 -6.34
C GLY A 101 -28.89 -14.72 -6.32
N ALA A 102 -28.30 -13.53 -6.20
CA ALA A 102 -29.00 -12.25 -6.28
C ALA A 102 -28.81 -11.56 -7.64
N LEU A 103 -27.77 -11.97 -8.38
CA LEU A 103 -27.55 -11.55 -9.76
C LEU A 103 -28.50 -12.30 -10.69
N SER A 104 -29.15 -11.56 -11.60
CA SER A 104 -30.00 -12.16 -12.61
C SER A 104 -29.15 -12.94 -13.61
N GLY A 105 -29.71 -13.98 -14.26
CA GLY A 105 -28.98 -14.74 -15.29
C GLY A 105 -28.42 -13.87 -16.43
N SER A 106 -28.99 -12.68 -16.65
CA SER A 106 -28.49 -11.65 -17.56
C SER A 106 -27.23 -10.92 -17.07
N ASP A 107 -27.03 -10.78 -15.76
CA ASP A 107 -25.83 -10.13 -15.19
C ASP A 107 -24.61 -11.04 -15.33
N LEU A 108 -24.82 -12.36 -15.25
CA LEU A 108 -23.79 -13.39 -15.44
C LEU A 108 -23.34 -13.55 -16.89
N LEU A 109 -24.22 -13.26 -17.86
CA LEU A 109 -23.91 -13.26 -19.30
C LEU A 109 -23.58 -11.86 -19.85
N SER A 110 -23.63 -10.82 -19.01
CA SER A 110 -23.30 -9.47 -19.46
C SER A 110 -21.79 -9.37 -19.74
N THR A 111 -21.43 -9.16 -21.00
CA THR A 111 -20.05 -8.79 -21.39
C THR A 111 -19.68 -7.36 -20.95
N THR A 112 -20.61 -6.69 -20.24
CA THR A 112 -20.48 -5.39 -19.57
C THR A 112 -20.31 -5.51 -18.05
N ALA A 113 -20.31 -6.72 -17.47
CA ALA A 113 -19.78 -6.92 -16.12
C ALA A 113 -18.37 -6.32 -16.07
N PRO A 114 -17.95 -5.63 -14.98
CA PRO A 114 -16.67 -4.92 -14.95
C PRO A 114 -15.53 -5.88 -15.27
N SER A 115 -15.11 -5.92 -16.52
CA SER A 115 -14.00 -6.70 -17.02
C SER A 115 -12.73 -6.08 -16.42
N GLY A 116 -12.37 -6.50 -15.21
CA GLY A 116 -11.24 -5.91 -14.47
C GLY A 116 -11.39 -5.77 -12.97
N LEU A 117 -12.43 -6.35 -12.33
CA LEU A 117 -12.46 -6.41 -10.86
C LEU A 117 -11.40 -7.42 -10.36
N VAL A 118 -10.29 -6.92 -9.82
CA VAL A 118 -9.24 -7.74 -9.20
C VAL A 118 -9.60 -7.96 -7.73
N MET A 119 -9.67 -9.23 -7.34
CA MET A 119 -10.02 -9.65 -5.98
C MET A 119 -8.93 -9.24 -4.98
N CYS A 120 -9.34 -8.69 -3.84
CA CYS A 120 -8.44 -8.25 -2.77
C CYS A 120 -8.00 -9.39 -1.84
N ASP A 121 -8.64 -10.56 -1.92
CA ASP A 121 -8.36 -11.70 -1.07
C ASP A 121 -7.56 -12.80 -1.78
N GLU A 122 -7.11 -12.54 -3.01
CA GLU A 122 -6.30 -13.44 -3.82
C GLU A 122 -4.85 -12.97 -3.90
N ILE A 123 -3.92 -13.87 -3.59
CA ILE A 123 -2.48 -13.60 -3.64
C ILE A 123 -1.99 -13.80 -5.08
N VAL A 124 -1.87 -12.70 -5.82
CA VAL A 124 -1.38 -12.73 -7.21
C VAL A 124 0.15 -12.84 -7.33
N TRP A 125 0.86 -12.52 -6.26
CA TRP A 125 2.32 -12.63 -6.17
C TRP A 125 2.76 -12.79 -4.73
N GLN A 126 3.77 -13.62 -4.53
CA GLN A 126 4.37 -13.86 -3.23
C GLN A 126 5.88 -14.08 -3.35
N PHE A 127 6.59 -13.71 -2.30
CA PHE A 127 8.02 -13.96 -2.15
C PHE A 127 8.33 -14.23 -0.68
N LEU A 128 9.07 -15.31 -0.40
CA LEU A 128 9.39 -15.78 0.96
C LEU A 128 8.15 -15.91 1.87
N GLY A 129 7.01 -16.36 1.30
CA GLY A 129 5.76 -16.58 2.04
C GLY A 129 4.94 -15.33 2.35
N LEU A 130 5.39 -14.15 1.92
CA LEU A 130 4.62 -12.91 2.03
C LEU A 130 4.14 -12.45 0.66
N SER A 131 2.89 -11.99 0.61
CA SER A 131 2.33 -11.30 -0.55
C SER A 131 2.96 -9.92 -0.76
N MET A 132 2.62 -9.24 -1.86
CA MET A 132 2.99 -7.82 -2.04
C MET A 132 2.50 -6.95 -0.87
N ALA A 133 1.28 -7.21 -0.37
CA ALA A 133 0.71 -6.48 0.75
C ALA A 133 1.48 -6.73 2.05
N GLY A 134 1.87 -7.99 2.29
CA GLY A 134 2.70 -8.37 3.44
C GLY A 134 4.07 -7.69 3.40
N TRP A 135 4.74 -7.70 2.25
CA TRP A 135 6.00 -6.98 2.07
C TRP A 135 5.86 -5.47 2.25
N ASN A 136 4.77 -4.88 1.76
CA ASN A 136 4.48 -3.47 1.99
C ASN A 136 4.37 -3.15 3.48
N ALA A 137 3.68 -3.99 4.26
CA ALA A 137 3.56 -3.85 5.71
C ALA A 137 4.93 -3.90 6.40
N VAL A 138 5.74 -4.93 6.10
CA VAL A 138 7.08 -5.11 6.69
C VAL A 138 7.99 -3.93 6.39
N ILE A 139 8.06 -3.51 5.13
CA ILE A 139 8.93 -2.40 4.74
C ILE A 139 8.42 -1.08 5.34
N SER A 140 7.10 -0.88 5.43
CA SER A 140 6.53 0.30 6.07
C SER A 140 6.89 0.42 7.56
N VAL A 141 7.04 -0.70 8.28
CA VAL A 141 7.57 -0.69 9.67
C VAL A 141 9.01 -0.21 9.71
N VAL A 142 9.86 -0.66 8.78
CA VAL A 142 11.24 -0.18 8.67
C VAL A 142 11.28 1.31 8.35
N LEU A 143 10.46 1.77 7.40
CA LEU A 143 10.36 3.19 7.05
C LEU A 143 9.83 4.04 8.21
N LEU A 144 8.89 3.52 9.01
CA LEU A 144 8.41 4.16 10.23
C LEU A 144 9.56 4.39 11.22
N ALA A 145 10.39 3.37 11.46
CA ALA A 145 11.55 3.51 12.35
C ALA A 145 12.51 4.61 11.86
N ILE A 146 12.74 4.71 10.55
CA ILE A 146 13.59 5.75 9.94
C ILE A 146 12.95 7.14 10.08
N TRP A 147 11.64 7.27 9.83
CA TRP A 147 10.91 8.53 10.00
C TRP A 147 10.92 9.01 11.46
N VAL A 148 10.72 8.11 12.41
CA VAL A 148 10.77 8.41 13.85
C VAL A 148 12.20 8.81 14.25
N ALA A 149 13.22 8.10 13.76
CA ALA A 149 14.61 8.49 13.99
C ALA A 149 14.90 9.88 13.42
N ALA A 150 14.41 10.21 12.22
CA ALA A 150 14.53 11.53 11.64
C ALA A 150 13.83 12.61 12.48
N ALA A 151 12.60 12.34 12.93
CA ALA A 151 11.81 13.29 13.72
C ALA A 151 12.42 13.57 15.11
N ARG A 152 13.18 12.61 15.66
CA ARG A 152 13.87 12.72 16.94
C ARG A 152 15.32 13.20 16.84
N ALA A 153 15.90 13.22 15.63
CA ALA A 153 17.26 13.70 15.42
C ALA A 153 17.36 15.18 15.82
N ARG A 154 18.32 15.52 16.68
CA ARG A 154 18.65 16.91 17.00
C ARG A 154 19.29 17.56 15.76
N ALA A 155 18.98 18.83 15.54
CA ALA A 155 19.58 19.63 14.49
C ALA A 155 21.09 19.76 14.71
#